data_AF-A0A7S4T3Z7-F1
#
_entry.id   AF-A0A7S4T3Z7-F1
#
_cell.length_a   1.000
_cell.length_b   1.000
_cell.length_c   1.000
_cell.angle_alpha   90.00
_cell.angle_beta   90.00
_cell.angle_gamma   90.00
#
_symmetry.space_group_name_H-M   'P 1'
#
loop_
_entity.id
_entity.type
_entity.pdbx_description
1 polymer ?
#
loop_
_entity_poly.entity_id
_entity_poly.type
_entity_poly.pdbx_seq_one_letter_code
_entity_poly.pdbx_strand_id
1 'polypeptide(L)'
;GNQMTWPQDIGIYTILSEGHSNNVSLMFLKDTPEAYILSLYWAYITMITTGFGDIVPLTIQETLWCIMSMYIGVVITACAIANLQLLVTNMDAALTFFQRKIELIKRYMHYRRLPNSLQKRIMS
;
A
#
# COMPACT_ATOMS: atom_id res chain seq x y z
N GLY A 1 -23.87 -27.97 5.92
CA GLY A 1 -24.10 -27.27 4.65
C GLY A 1 -22.77 -26.96 4.04
N ASN A 2 -22.57 -27.22 2.74
CA ASN A 2 -21.32 -26.84 2.07
C ASN A 2 -21.08 -25.35 2.25
N GLN A 3 -19.89 -24.98 2.74
CA GLN A 3 -19.51 -23.58 2.88
C GLN A 3 -19.22 -23.03 1.48
N MET A 4 -19.93 -21.96 1.12
CA MET A 4 -19.70 -21.23 -0.13
C MET A 4 -18.40 -20.42 -0.03
N THR A 5 -17.75 -20.22 -1.17
CA THR A 5 -16.60 -19.31 -1.29
C THR A 5 -17.08 -17.89 -1.59
N TRP A 6 -16.30 -16.86 -1.29
CA TRP A 6 -16.72 -15.47 -1.57
C TRP A 6 -17.08 -15.22 -3.05
N PRO A 7 -16.40 -15.82 -4.06
CA PRO A 7 -16.80 -15.65 -5.45
C PRO A 7 -18.13 -16.33 -5.76
N GLN A 8 -18.48 -17.41 -5.05
CA GLN A 8 -19.77 -18.07 -5.20
C GLN A 8 -20.89 -17.23 -4.58
N ASP A 9 -20.63 -16.60 -3.43
CA ASP A 9 -21.58 -15.71 -2.75
C ASP A 9 -21.92 -14.46 -3.60
N ILE A 10 -20.91 -13.87 -4.25
CA ILE A 10 -21.08 -12.74 -5.19
C ILE A 10 -21.67 -13.19 -6.54
N GLY A 11 -21.77 -14.51 -6.79
CA GLY A 11 -22.28 -15.06 -8.04
C GLY A 11 -21.32 -14.86 -9.22
N ILE A 12 -20.01 -14.97 -9.01
CA ILE A 12 -19.03 -15.07 -10.11
C ILE A 12 -19.17 -16.42 -10.81
N TYR A 13 -19.31 -17.49 -10.03
CA TYR A 13 -19.55 -18.82 -10.55
C TYR A 13 -20.44 -19.62 -9.59
N THR A 14 -21.07 -20.66 -10.12
CA THR A 14 -21.78 -21.66 -9.32
C THR A 14 -21.30 -23.07 -9.67
N ILE A 15 -21.44 -23.98 -8.71
CA ILE A 15 -21.09 -25.39 -8.87
C ILE A 15 -22.36 -26.16 -9.21
N LEU A 16 -22.39 -26.77 -10.38
CA LEU A 16 -23.46 -27.68 -10.80
C LEU A 16 -23.03 -29.12 -10.49
N SER A 17 -23.82 -29.80 -9.66
CA SER A 17 -23.70 -31.23 -9.43
C SER A 17 -24.91 -31.92 -10.06
N GLU A 18 -24.69 -32.63 -11.16
CA GLU A 18 -25.74 -33.44 -11.77
C GLU A 18 -25.95 -34.71 -10.92
N GLY A 19 -27.14 -34.87 -10.32
CA GLY A 19 -27.46 -35.92 -9.34
C GLY A 19 -27.37 -37.38 -9.83
N HIS A 20 -26.78 -37.65 -10.99
CA HIS A 20 -26.56 -39.00 -11.52
C HIS A 20 -25.13 -39.23 -12.05
N SER A 21 -24.26 -38.21 -12.09
CA SER A 21 -22.85 -38.37 -12.46
C SER A 21 -21.95 -37.67 -11.43
N ASN A 22 -20.81 -38.27 -11.08
CA ASN A 22 -19.81 -37.64 -10.21
C ASN A 22 -19.09 -36.45 -10.89
N ASN A 23 -19.66 -35.90 -11.96
CA ASN A 23 -19.08 -34.80 -12.71
C ASN A 23 -19.53 -33.50 -12.06
N VAL A 24 -18.54 -32.74 -11.58
CA VAL A 24 -18.74 -31.40 -11.06
C VAL A 24 -18.39 -30.42 -12.16
N SER A 25 -19.37 -29.62 -12.58
CA SER A 25 -19.20 -28.62 -13.63
C SER A 25 -19.26 -27.21 -13.03
N LEU A 26 -18.38 -26.33 -13.51
CA LEU A 26 -18.38 -24.92 -13.14
C LEU A 26 -19.19 -24.12 -14.17
N MET A 27 -20.13 -23.32 -13.70
CA MET A 27 -20.87 -22.36 -14.52
C MET A 27 -20.47 -20.94 -14.10
N PHE A 28 -19.87 -20.19 -15.01
CA PHE A 28 -19.56 -18.78 -14.81
C PHE A 28 -20.81 -17.94 -15.09
N LEU A 29 -21.17 -17.08 -14.13
CA LEU A 29 -22.37 -16.24 -14.21
C LEU A 29 -22.03 -14.80 -14.60
N LYS A 30 -20.80 -14.36 -14.33
CA LYS A 30 -20.26 -13.05 -14.71
C LYS A 30 -19.25 -13.17 -15.84
N ASP A 31 -19.18 -12.13 -16.67
CA ASP A 31 -18.16 -12.04 -17.71
C ASP A 31 -16.75 -11.94 -17.09
N THR A 32 -15.74 -12.41 -17.82
CA THR A 32 -14.35 -12.39 -17.36
C THR A 32 -13.82 -11.01 -16.96
N PRO A 33 -14.18 -9.88 -17.64
CA PRO A 33 -13.72 -8.56 -17.22
C PRO A 33 -14.35 -8.12 -15.90
N GLU A 34 -15.62 -8.46 -15.69
CA GLU A 34 -16.32 -8.10 -14.46
C GLU A 34 -15.74 -8.83 -13.25
N ALA A 35 -15.48 -10.13 -13.37
CA ALA A 35 -14.82 -10.93 -12.34
C ALA A 35 -13.40 -10.41 -12.04
N TYR A 36 -12.66 -9.97 -13.07
CA TYR A 36 -11.34 -9.39 -12.90
C TYR A 36 -11.38 -8.04 -12.17
N ILE A 37 -12.31 -7.16 -12.53
CA ILE A 37 -12.50 -5.86 -11.87
C ILE A 37 -12.84 -6.05 -10.39
N LEU A 38 -13.74 -6.98 -10.06
CA LEU A 38 -14.08 -7.28 -8.66
C LEU A 38 -12.89 -7.83 -7.87
N SER A 39 -12.10 -8.71 -8.49
CA SER A 39 -10.89 -9.27 -7.87
C SER A 39 -9.82 -8.19 -7.63
N LEU A 40 -9.62 -7.30 -8.59
CA LEU A 40 -8.72 -6.15 -8.46
C LEU A 40 -9.21 -5.17 -7.42
N TYR A 41 -10.52 -4.89 -7.39
CA TYR A 41 -11.14 -4.03 -6.39
C TYR A 41 -10.85 -4.55 -4.98
N TRP A 42 -11.07 -5.84 -4.72
CA TRP A 42 -10.74 -6.47 -3.44
C TRP A 42 -9.25 -6.33 -3.08
N ALA A 43 -8.35 -6.61 -4.03
CA ALA A 43 -6.92 -6.48 -3.82
C ALA A 43 -6.51 -5.03 -3.52
N TYR A 44 -7.10 -4.07 -4.25
CA TYR A 44 -6.82 -2.64 -4.11
C TYR A 44 -7.25 -2.12 -2.74
N ILE A 45 -8.51 -2.35 -2.33
CA ILE A 45 -9.01 -1.86 -1.02
C ILE A 45 -8.27 -2.48 0.17
N THR A 46 -7.75 -3.70 -0.01
CA THR A 46 -6.88 -4.37 0.98
C THR A 46 -5.50 -3.70 1.01
N MET A 47 -4.89 -3.43 -0.14
CA MET A 47 -3.59 -2.78 -0.27
C MET A 47 -3.58 -1.38 0.33
N ILE A 48 -4.64 -0.59 0.11
CA ILE A 48 -4.78 0.76 0.69
C ILE A 48 -5.36 0.74 2.12
N THR A 49 -5.55 -0.44 2.71
CA THR A 49 -6.03 -0.65 4.08
C THR A 49 -7.43 -0.09 4.39
N THR A 50 -8.24 0.17 3.36
CA THR A 50 -9.61 0.71 3.55
C THR A 50 -10.58 -0.37 4.04
N GLY A 51 -10.58 -1.54 3.41
CA GLY A 51 -11.36 -2.71 3.84
C GLY A 51 -12.86 -2.43 4.08
N PHE A 52 -13.63 -2.10 3.03
CA PHE A 52 -15.07 -1.82 3.13
C PHE A 52 -15.91 -2.97 3.72
N GLY A 53 -15.41 -4.21 3.66
CA GLY A 53 -16.07 -5.39 4.24
C GLY A 53 -17.20 -5.96 3.40
N ASP A 54 -17.33 -5.52 2.14
CA ASP A 54 -18.25 -6.03 1.14
C ASP A 54 -17.79 -7.36 0.51
N ILE A 55 -16.48 -7.57 0.42
CA ILE A 55 -15.88 -8.84 -0.01
C ILE A 55 -15.02 -9.38 1.13
N VAL A 56 -15.46 -10.49 1.72
CA VAL A 56 -14.81 -11.12 2.89
C VAL A 56 -14.62 -12.63 2.67
N PRO A 57 -13.54 -13.23 3.21
CA PRO A 57 -13.36 -14.68 3.13
C PRO A 57 -14.48 -15.40 3.91
N LEU A 58 -15.08 -16.42 3.30
CA LEU A 58 -16.15 -17.22 3.91
C LEU A 58 -15.64 -18.56 4.45
N THR A 59 -14.48 -19.00 3.96
CA THR A 59 -13.83 -20.25 4.35
C THR A 59 -12.47 -20.00 5.01
N ILE A 60 -12.05 -20.92 5.88
CA ILE A 60 -10.73 -20.83 6.56
C ILE A 60 -9.55 -20.77 5.58
N GLN A 61 -9.68 -21.45 4.44
CA GLN A 61 -8.66 -21.45 3.40
C GLN A 61 -8.54 -20.07 2.74
N GLU A 62 -9.67 -19.42 2.44
CA GLU A 62 -9.67 -18.04 1.93
C GLU A 62 -9.14 -17.06 2.97
N THR A 63 -9.45 -17.24 4.25
CA THR A 63 -8.90 -16.40 5.32
C THR A 63 -7.37 -16.47 5.35
N LEU A 64 -6.79 -17.67 5.18
CA LEU A 64 -5.33 -17.83 5.11
C LEU A 64 -4.75 -17.07 3.90
N TRP A 65 -5.38 -17.17 2.73
CA TRP A 65 -4.96 -16.42 1.54
C TRP A 65 -5.06 -14.90 1.73
N CYS A 66 -6.12 -14.43 2.38
CA CYS A 66 -6.30 -13.02 2.73
C CYS A 66 -5.18 -12.52 3.66
N ILE A 67 -4.83 -13.29 4.70
CA ILE A 67 -3.72 -12.95 5.60
C ILE A 67 -2.40 -12.83 4.81
N MET A 68 -2.11 -13.78 3.90
CA MET A 68 -0.91 -13.73 3.08
C MET A 68 -0.88 -12.51 2.15
N SER A 69 -2.01 -12.17 1.51
CA SER A 69 -2.09 -11.00 0.63
C SER A 69 -1.93 -9.68 1.38
N MET A 70 -2.41 -9.59 2.62
CA MET A 70 -2.23 -8.42 3.48
C MET A 70 -0.74 -8.14 3.75
N TYR A 71 0.07 -9.16 4.07
CA TYR A 71 1.51 -8.97 4.27
C TYR A 71 2.20 -8.46 3.00
N ILE A 72 1.85 -9.00 1.84
CA ILE A 72 2.37 -8.55 0.56
C ILE A 72 1.97 -7.09 0.29
N GLY A 73 0.71 -6.74 0.54
CA GLY A 73 0.20 -5.38 0.39
C GLY A 73 0.95 -4.37 1.27
N VAL A 74 1.21 -4.72 2.53
CA VAL A 74 1.99 -3.88 3.47
C VAL A 74 3.41 -3.64 2.96
N VAL A 75 4.09 -4.68 2.46
CA VAL A 75 5.45 -4.55 1.91
C VAL A 75 5.46 -3.63 0.69
N ILE A 76 4.51 -3.80 -0.23
CA ILE A 76 4.40 -2.96 -1.43
C ILE A 76 4.17 -1.49 -1.04
N THR A 77 3.20 -1.23 -0.17
CA THR A 77 2.86 0.12 0.27
C THR A 77 4.02 0.77 1.03
N ALA A 78 4.72 0.04 1.89
CA ALA A 78 5.90 0.55 2.60
C ALA A 78 7.04 0.92 1.64
N CYS A 79 7.34 0.07 0.65
CA CYS A 79 8.33 0.35 -0.39
C CYS A 79 7.95 1.58 -1.24
N ALA A 80 6.66 1.71 -1.60
CA ALA A 80 6.17 2.86 -2.35
C ALA A 80 6.35 4.16 -1.56
N ILE A 81 5.98 4.18 -0.27
CA ILE A 81 6.16 5.34 0.61
C ILE A 81 7.64 5.68 0.77
N ALA A 82 8.52 4.68 0.93
CA ALA A 82 9.96 4.91 1.03
C ALA A 82 10.53 5.60 -0.22
N ASN A 83 10.12 5.16 -1.41
CA ASN A 83 10.54 5.78 -2.66
C ASN A 83 10.00 7.21 -2.81
N LEU A 84 8.75 7.45 -2.40
CA LEU A 84 8.17 8.80 -2.36
C LEU A 84 8.94 9.71 -1.39
N GLN A 85 9.29 9.21 -0.20
CA GLN A 85 10.08 9.97 0.78
C GLN A 85 11.46 10.34 0.23
N LEU A 86 12.12 9.44 -0.51
CA LEU A 86 13.40 9.72 -1.17
C LEU A 86 13.26 10.82 -2.22
N LEU A 87 12.20 10.80 -3.03
CA LEU A 87 11.92 11.84 -4.01
C LEU A 87 11.75 13.21 -3.34
N VAL A 88 10.93 13.31 -2.30
CA VAL A 88 10.71 14.54 -1.53
C VAL A 88 12.01 15.05 -0.91
N THR A 89 12.77 14.16 -0.27
CA THR A 89 14.05 14.52 0.35
C THR A 89 15.06 15.03 -0.67
N ASN A 90 15.07 14.46 -1.88
CA ASN A 90 15.92 14.91 -2.97
C ASN A 90 15.49 16.28 -3.53
N MET A 91 14.18 16.56 -3.61
CA MET A 91 13.68 17.87 -4.02
C MET A 91 14.10 18.97 -3.05
N ASP A 92 14.03 18.71 -1.75
CA ASP A 92 14.42 19.66 -0.70
C ASP A 92 15.93 19.64 -0.38
N ALA A 93 16.72 18.82 -1.07
CA ALA A 93 18.13 18.63 -0.77
C ALA A 93 18.96 19.91 -0.89
N ALA A 94 18.70 20.74 -1.91
CA ALA A 94 19.42 22.00 -2.12
C ALA A 94 19.21 22.98 -0.95
N LEU A 95 17.95 23.21 -0.57
CA LEU A 95 17.60 24.09 0.55
C LEU A 95 18.17 23.56 1.87
N THR A 96 18.03 22.26 2.12
CA THR A 96 18.59 21.60 3.31
C THR A 96 20.10 21.76 3.39
N PHE A 97 20.81 21.65 2.25
CA PHE A 97 22.26 21.83 2.19
C PHE A 97 22.68 23.27 2.50
N PHE A 98 21.99 24.28 1.95
CA PHE A 98 22.25 25.68 2.27
C PHE A 98 22.02 25.97 3.75
N GLN A 99 20.90 25.52 4.31
CA GLN A 99 20.60 25.69 5.74
C GLN A 99 21.66 25.03 6.62
N ARG A 100 22.11 23.81 6.28
CA ARG A 100 23.15 23.09 7.01
C ARG A 100 24.49 23.85 6.97
N LYS A 101 24.87 24.44 5.83
CA LYS A 101 26.07 25.30 5.73
C LYS A 101 25.97 26.53 6.63
N ILE A 102 24.84 27.24 6.57
CA ILE A 102 24.61 28.43 7.42
C ILE A 102 24.69 28.07 8.90
N GLU A 103 24.18 26.91 9.29
CA GLU A 103 24.25 26.44 10.67
C GLU A 103 25.69 26.14 11.12
N LEU A 104 26.50 25.49 10.28
CA LEU A 104 27.91 25.26 10.58
C LEU A 104 28.68 26.58 10.77
N ILE A 105 28.41 27.56 9.91
CA ILE A 105 29.00 28.90 10.02
C ILE A 105 28.58 29.55 11.35
N LYS A 106 27.28 29.53 11.68
CA LYS A 106 26.76 30.02 12.98
C LYS A 106 27.48 29.38 14.17
N ARG A 107 27.62 28.05 14.17
CA ARG A 107 28.31 27.30 15.23
C ARG A 107 29.78 27.71 15.34
N TYR A 108 30.48 27.86 14.21
CA TYR A 108 31.88 28.28 14.19
C TYR A 108 32.08 29.71 14.75
N MET A 109 31.20 30.64 14.36
CA MET A 109 31.26 32.03 14.85
C MET A 109 31.04 32.13 16.37
N HIS A 110 30.16 31.27 16.92
CA HIS A 110 29.93 31.19 18.35
C HIS A 110 31.14 30.58 19.09
N TYR A 111 31.73 29.51 18.56
CA TYR A 111 32.93 28.89 19.13
C TYR A 111 34.11 29.87 19.21
N ARG A 112 34.33 30.66 18.15
CA ARG A 112 35.39 31.68 18.10
C ARG A 112 35.07 32.97 18.84
N ARG A 113 33.87 33.11 19.45
CA ARG A 113 33.39 34.34 20.13
C ARG A 113 33.54 35.60 19.27
N LEU A 114 33.13 35.53 17.99
CA LEU A 114 33.20 36.71 17.11
C LEU A 114 32.22 37.80 17.56
N PRO A 115 32.60 39.08 17.53
CA PRO A 115 31.70 40.18 17.85
C PRO A 115 30.54 40.27 16.84
N ASN A 116 29.36 40.70 17.32
CA ASN A 116 28.10 40.68 16.56
C ASN A 116 28.14 41.47 15.23
N SER A 117 29.00 42.48 15.14
CA SER A 117 29.22 43.27 13.92
C SER A 117 29.85 42.44 12.80
N LEU A 118 30.79 41.54 13.11
CA LEU A 118 31.40 40.63 12.13
C LEU A 118 30.45 39.51 11.73
N GLN A 119 29.66 38.97 12.67
CA GLN A 119 28.67 37.93 12.35
C GLN A 119 27.61 38.42 11.36
N LYS A 120 27.06 39.63 11.58
CA LYS A 120 26.07 40.23 10.66
C LYS A 120 26.62 40.42 9.25
N ARG A 121 27.92 40.70 9.12
CA ARG A 121 28.57 40.90 7.82
C ARG A 121 28.82 39.59 7.06
N ILE A 122 28.89 38.46 7.77
CA ILE A 122 29.10 37.12 7.19
C ILE A 122 27.75 36.46 6.83
N MET A 123 26.66 36.85 7.50
CA MET A 123 25.31 36.32 7.24
C MET A 123 24.49 37.14 6.23
N SER A 124 24.97 38.31 5.82
CA SER A 124 24.37 39.14 4.76
C SER A 124 24.82 38.68 3.39
#